data_AF-F0S0U0-F1
#
_entry.id   AF-F0S0U0-F1
#
_cell.length_a   1.000
_cell.length_b   1.000
_cell.length_c   1.000
_cell.angle_alpha   90.00
_cell.angle_beta   90.00
_cell.angle_gamma   90.00
#
_symmetry.space_group_name_H-M   'P 1'
#
loop_
_entity.id
_entity.type
_entity.pdbx_description
1 polymer ?
#
loop_
_entity_poly.entity_id
_entity_poly.type
_entity_poly.pdbx_seq_one_letter_code
_entity_poly.pdbx_strand_id
1 'polypeptide(L)'
;MEEKLSREELIEVIAALMEEEGFEIYEVEADEEYLPDFLAVYTDENGENQQIAVQVEDCQTLEAEESEKKAKTIAEHCRRSGEGFLFVVPMECEELGKQKFEEWELSDVAELIPIGIEFEEEEEEL
;
A
#
# COMPACT_ATOMS: atom_id res chain seq x y z
N MET A 1 0.56 -25.85 3.90
CA MET A 1 0.65 -24.64 4.76
C MET A 1 0.31 -23.52 3.81
N GLU A 2 -0.66 -22.66 4.11
CA GLU A 2 -0.85 -21.45 3.31
C GLU A 2 0.45 -20.65 3.43
N GLU A 3 1.18 -20.49 2.32
CA GLU A 3 2.35 -19.63 2.27
C GLU A 3 1.86 -18.20 2.36
N LYS A 4 2.24 -17.51 3.45
CA LYS A 4 1.95 -16.10 3.65
C LYS A 4 3.16 -15.31 3.22
N LEU A 5 2.95 -14.33 2.36
CA LEU A 5 4.01 -13.39 2.00
C LEU A 5 4.39 -12.54 3.19
N SER A 6 5.68 -12.27 3.31
CA SER A 6 6.17 -11.20 4.16
C SER A 6 5.72 -9.83 3.64
N ARG A 7 5.74 -8.80 4.50
CA ARG A 7 5.50 -7.42 4.08
C ARG A 7 6.40 -6.96 2.93
N GLU A 8 7.67 -7.36 2.92
CA GLU A 8 8.61 -6.99 1.85
C GLU A 8 8.19 -7.61 0.51
N GLU A 9 7.85 -8.89 0.49
CA GLU A 9 7.35 -9.57 -0.71
C GLU A 9 6.01 -8.99 -1.17
N LEU A 10 5.12 -8.62 -0.25
CA LEU A 10 3.88 -7.92 -0.58
C LEU A 10 4.18 -6.60 -1.28
N ILE A 11 5.10 -5.77 -0.76
CA ILE A 11 5.50 -4.51 -1.39
C ILE A 11 5.95 -4.72 -2.83
N GLU A 12 6.81 -5.72 -3.08
CA GLU A 12 7.29 -6.03 -4.43
C GLU A 12 6.16 -6.48 -5.36
N VAL A 13 5.25 -7.34 -4.88
CA VAL A 13 4.09 -7.78 -5.68
C VAL A 13 3.17 -6.62 -5.99
N ILE A 14 2.86 -5.75 -5.02
CA ILE A 14 1.99 -4.59 -5.25
C ILE A 14 2.64 -3.62 -6.24
N ALA A 15 3.94 -3.35 -6.10
CA ALA A 15 4.66 -2.52 -7.05
C ALA A 15 4.56 -3.09 -8.47
N ALA A 16 4.83 -4.38 -8.65
CA ALA A 16 4.74 -5.05 -9.95
C ALA A 16 3.32 -4.99 -10.54
N LEU A 17 2.28 -5.23 -9.75
CA LEU A 17 0.89 -5.10 -10.19
C LEU A 17 0.55 -3.68 -10.65
N MET A 18 1.04 -2.66 -9.93
CA MET A 18 0.82 -1.27 -10.33
C MET A 18 1.59 -0.92 -11.61
N GLU A 19 2.81 -1.43 -11.80
CA GLU A 19 3.55 -1.27 -13.06
C GLU A 19 2.79 -1.90 -14.25
N GLU A 20 2.22 -3.10 -14.06
CA GLU A 20 1.41 -3.77 -15.09
C GLU A 20 0.16 -2.97 -15.48
N GLU A 21 -0.47 -2.31 -14.50
CA GLU A 21 -1.61 -1.40 -14.72
C GLU A 21 -1.19 -0.03 -15.32
N GLY A 22 0.12 0.19 -15.52
CA GLY A 22 0.65 1.36 -16.23
C GLY A 22 1.12 2.50 -15.33
N PHE A 23 1.32 2.27 -14.04
CA PHE A 23 1.95 3.23 -13.14
C PHE A 23 3.48 3.17 -13.27
N GLU A 24 4.13 4.32 -13.08
CA GLU A 24 5.56 4.39 -12.86
C GLU A 24 5.84 4.35 -11.35
N ILE A 25 6.69 3.43 -10.89
CA ILE A 25 7.01 3.26 -9.47
C ILE A 25 8.34 3.93 -9.13
N TYR A 26 8.34 4.66 -8.01
CA TYR A 26 9.50 5.38 -7.50
C TYR A 26 9.75 5.05 -6.02
N GLU A 27 11.00 4.74 -5.69
CA GLU A 27 11.45 4.70 -4.30
C GLU A 27 11.46 6.11 -3.70
N VAL A 28 11.14 6.22 -2.42
CA VAL A 28 11.12 7.51 -1.72
C VAL A 28 12.38 7.67 -0.88
N GLU A 29 13.16 8.69 -1.23
CA GLU A 29 14.31 9.13 -0.45
C GLU A 29 14.05 10.54 0.09
N ALA A 30 13.70 10.65 1.38
CA ALA A 30 13.57 11.96 2.03
C ALA A 30 14.10 11.92 3.48
N ASP A 31 14.39 13.11 4.02
CA ASP A 31 14.80 13.29 5.43
C ASP A 31 13.63 13.17 6.43
N GLU A 32 12.44 12.73 5.99
CA GLU A 32 11.28 12.48 6.85
C GLU A 32 11.38 11.09 7.50
N GLU A 33 10.97 11.00 8.78
CA GLU A 33 11.08 9.75 9.57
C GLU A 33 10.12 8.65 9.07
N TYR A 34 9.01 9.03 8.46
CA TYR A 34 8.00 8.11 7.97
C TYR A 34 7.67 8.37 6.50
N LEU A 35 8.16 7.48 5.63
CA LEU A 35 7.97 7.53 4.19
C LEU A 35 7.01 6.43 3.74
N PRO A 36 6.22 6.65 2.66
CA PRO A 36 5.50 5.55 2.02
C PRO A 36 6.48 4.48 1.52
N ASP A 37 5.98 3.27 1.30
CA ASP A 37 6.80 2.16 0.79
C ASP A 37 7.30 2.46 -0.63
N PHE A 38 6.47 3.11 -1.45
CA PHE A 38 6.85 3.69 -2.73
C PHE A 38 5.82 4.75 -3.17
N LEU A 39 6.16 5.50 -4.22
CA LEU A 39 5.24 6.37 -4.95
C LEU A 39 4.86 5.72 -6.27
N ALA A 40 3.56 5.67 -6.55
CA ALA A 40 3.03 5.30 -7.85
C ALA A 40 2.57 6.55 -8.59
N VAL A 41 3.05 6.74 -9.82
CA VAL A 41 2.75 7.91 -10.63
C VAL A 41 2.05 7.48 -11.91
N TYR A 42 0.98 8.18 -12.28
CA TYR A 42 0.33 7.98 -13.57
C TYR A 42 -0.01 9.32 -14.20
N THR A 43 -0.11 9.33 -15.53
CA THR A 43 -0.57 10.50 -16.28
C THR A 43 -2.06 10.38 -16.53
N ASP A 44 -2.84 11.36 -16.09
CA ASP A 44 -4.29 11.38 -16.29
C ASP A 44 -4.70 11.78 -17.71
N GLU A 45 -6.01 11.81 -17.98
CA GLU A 45 -6.58 12.16 -19.28
C GLU A 45 -6.28 13.61 -19.73
N ASN A 46 -5.90 14.49 -18.81
CA ASN A 46 -5.52 15.87 -19.08
C ASN A 46 -4.01 16.01 -19.34
N GLY A 47 -3.24 14.93 -19.17
CA GLY A 47 -1.79 14.94 -19.29
C GLY A 47 -1.08 15.43 -18.02
N GLU A 48 -1.79 15.50 -16.89
CA GLU A 48 -1.21 15.88 -15.59
C GLU A 48 -0.72 14.62 -14.87
N ASN A 49 0.48 14.70 -14.29
CA ASN A 49 1.02 13.61 -13.49
C ASN A 49 0.40 13.64 -12.09
N GLN A 50 -0.27 12.56 -11.74
CA GLN A 50 -0.83 12.33 -10.42
C GLN A 50 0.09 11.40 -9.65
N GLN A 51 0.35 11.72 -8.39
CA GLN A 51 1.19 10.91 -7.50
C GLN A 51 0.33 10.28 -6.42
N ILE A 52 0.64 9.03 -6.10
CA ILE A 52 -0.03 8.24 -5.08
C ILE A 52 1.03 7.68 -4.14
N ALA A 53 0.94 8.05 -2.86
CA ALA A 53 1.70 7.39 -1.80
C ALA A 53 1.11 6.00 -1.55
N VAL A 54 1.96 4.98 -1.43
CA VAL A 54 1.51 3.63 -1.14
C VAL A 54 2.13 3.15 0.17
N GLN A 55 1.28 2.68 1.08
CA GLN A 55 1.70 1.97 2.29
C GLN A 55 1.13 0.55 2.25
N VAL A 56 2.00 -0.44 2.40
CA VAL A 56 1.64 -1.85 2.44
C VAL A 56 1.91 -2.38 3.85
N GLU A 57 0.91 -3.04 4.42
CA GLU A 57 0.99 -3.66 5.73
C GLU A 57 0.62 -5.12 5.65
N ASP A 58 1.33 -5.98 6.37
CA ASP A 58 0.87 -7.34 6.63
C ASP A 58 0.01 -7.35 7.91
N CYS A 59 -0.59 -8.49 8.22
CA CYS A 59 -1.49 -8.59 9.37
C CYS A 59 -0.80 -8.37 10.72
N GLN A 60 0.52 -8.59 10.80
CA GLN A 60 1.29 -8.37 12.01
C GLN A 60 1.65 -6.88 12.14
N THR A 61 2.06 -6.24 11.04
CA THR A 61 2.47 -4.83 11.06
C THR A 61 1.29 -3.89 11.24
N LEU A 62 0.08 -4.27 10.84
CA LEU A 62 -1.17 -3.53 11.17
C LEU A 62 -1.38 -3.26 12.66
N GLU A 63 -0.82 -4.10 13.54
CA GLU A 63 -0.93 -3.93 14.99
C GLU A 63 0.18 -3.03 15.57
N ALA A 64 1.18 -2.64 14.77
CA ALA A 64 2.33 -1.87 15.22
C ALA A 64 2.01 -0.37 15.31
N GLU A 65 2.46 0.27 16.39
CA GLU A 65 2.38 1.73 16.57
C GLU A 65 3.16 2.48 15.48
N GLU A 66 4.21 1.86 14.94
CA GLU A 66 5.00 2.42 13.84
C GLU A 66 4.17 2.57 12.56
N SER A 67 3.39 1.55 12.20
CA SER A 67 2.51 1.58 11.02
C SER A 67 1.42 2.63 11.15
N GLU A 68 0.87 2.84 12.35
CA GLU A 68 -0.07 3.94 12.63
C GLU A 68 0.58 5.31 12.41
N LYS A 69 1.78 5.53 12.98
CA LYS A 69 2.50 6.81 12.83
C LYS A 69 2.84 7.08 11.37
N LYS A 70 3.27 6.04 10.65
CA LYS A 70 3.53 6.11 9.21
C LYS A 70 2.27 6.53 8.44
N ALA A 71 1.16 5.83 8.64
CA ALA A 71 -0.09 6.12 7.96
C ALA A 71 -0.61 7.53 8.23
N LYS A 72 -0.53 7.98 9.48
CA LYS A 72 -0.96 9.33 9.87
C LYS A 72 -0.07 10.42 9.26
N THR A 73 1.24 10.19 9.19
CA THR A 73 2.20 11.14 8.60
C THR A 73 1.95 11.28 7.09
N ILE A 74 1.80 10.17 6.38
CA ILE A 74 1.48 10.16 4.95
C ILE A 74 0.12 10.86 4.71
N ALA A 75 -0.90 10.51 5.49
CA ALA A 75 -2.22 11.13 5.38
C ALA A 75 -2.20 12.65 5.60
N GLU A 76 -1.45 13.15 6.59
CA GLU A 76 -1.28 14.60 6.79
C GLU A 76 -0.60 15.26 5.59
N HIS A 77 0.40 14.62 5.00
CA HIS A 77 1.06 15.10 3.79
C HIS A 77 0.07 15.17 2.61
N CYS A 78 -0.59 14.07 2.29
CA CYS A 78 -1.55 13.97 1.19
C CYS A 78 -2.71 14.96 1.32
N ARG A 79 -3.22 15.23 2.54
CA ARG A 79 -4.23 16.27 2.79
C ARG A 79 -3.77 17.67 2.38
N ARG A 80 -2.46 17.94 2.46
CA ARG A 80 -1.88 19.25 2.17
C ARG A 80 -1.44 19.38 0.71
N SER A 81 -0.93 18.31 0.12
CA SER A 81 -0.45 18.29 -1.27
C SER A 81 -1.57 18.04 -2.28
N GLY A 82 -2.62 17.31 -1.89
CA GLY A 82 -3.67 16.84 -2.78
C GLY A 82 -3.32 15.54 -3.52
N GLU A 83 -2.23 14.89 -3.13
CA GLU A 83 -1.81 13.58 -3.67
C GLU A 83 -2.70 12.45 -3.15
N GLY A 84 -2.74 11.34 -3.89
CA GLY A 84 -3.46 10.15 -3.47
C GLY A 84 -2.71 9.37 -2.38
N PHE A 85 -3.43 8.57 -1.62
CA PHE A 85 -2.86 7.62 -0.67
C PHE A 85 -3.57 6.26 -0.79
N LEU A 86 -2.81 5.20 -1.05
CA LEU A 86 -3.30 3.82 -0.99
C LEU A 86 -2.74 3.13 0.26
N PHE A 87 -3.65 2.51 1.00
CA PHE A 87 -3.33 1.69 2.16
C PHE A 87 -3.70 0.25 1.84
N VAL A 88 -2.70 -0.60 1.63
CA VAL A 88 -2.86 -1.95 1.10
C VAL A 88 -2.67 -2.98 2.20
N VAL A 89 -3.59 -3.94 2.27
CA VAL A 89 -3.56 -5.02 3.27
C VAL A 89 -3.90 -6.37 2.64
N PRO A 90 -3.38 -7.49 3.16
CA PRO A 90 -3.85 -8.81 2.78
C PRO A 90 -5.34 -9.01 3.08
N MET A 91 -6.03 -9.71 2.19
CA MET A 91 -7.45 -10.03 2.34
C MET A 91 -7.74 -10.87 3.61
N GLU A 92 -6.77 -11.65 4.07
CA GLU A 92 -6.86 -12.44 5.31
C GLU A 92 -7.04 -11.56 6.57
N CYS A 93 -6.62 -10.28 6.53
CA CYS A 93 -6.80 -9.31 7.61
C CYS A 93 -7.55 -8.05 7.17
N GLU A 94 -8.38 -8.15 6.13
CA GLU A 94 -9.23 -7.05 5.66
C GLU A 94 -10.05 -6.41 6.78
N GLU A 95 -10.67 -7.19 7.66
CA GLU A 95 -11.49 -6.66 8.76
C GLU A 95 -10.66 -5.88 9.78
N LEU A 96 -9.44 -6.33 10.09
CA LEU A 96 -8.50 -5.58 10.93
C LEU A 96 -8.04 -4.31 10.21
N GLY A 97 -7.72 -4.41 8.92
CA GLY A 97 -7.37 -3.28 8.07
C GLY A 97 -8.44 -2.21 8.05
N LYS A 98 -9.72 -2.57 7.86
CA LYS A 98 -10.87 -1.65 7.96
C LYS A 98 -10.96 -0.97 9.32
N GLN A 99 -10.85 -1.76 10.40
CA GLN A 99 -10.90 -1.22 11.74
C GLN A 99 -9.79 -0.18 11.97
N LYS A 100 -8.55 -0.49 11.56
CA LYS A 100 -7.40 0.42 11.69
C LYS A 100 -7.53 1.65 10.79
N PHE A 101 -8.01 1.47 9.57
CA PHE A 101 -8.24 2.54 8.62
C PHE A 101 -9.23 3.59 9.15
N GLU A 102 -10.29 3.15 9.83
CA GLU A 102 -11.23 4.04 10.52
C GLU A 102 -10.62 4.64 11.81
N GLU A 103 -9.99 3.82 12.65
CA GLU A 103 -9.36 4.25 13.91
C GLU A 103 -8.26 5.29 13.70
N TRP A 104 -7.53 5.18 12.59
CA TRP A 104 -6.45 6.09 12.22
C TRP A 104 -6.93 7.30 11.41
N GLU A 105 -8.24 7.40 11.17
CA GLU A 105 -8.89 8.50 10.46
C GLU A 105 -8.27 8.72 9.07
N LEU A 106 -8.18 7.66 8.26
CA LEU A 106 -7.58 7.72 6.92
C LEU A 106 -8.60 7.90 5.79
N SER A 107 -9.88 7.63 6.07
CA SER A 107 -10.94 7.49 5.06
C SER A 107 -11.28 8.76 4.27
N ASP A 108 -10.83 9.93 4.70
CA ASP A 108 -11.00 11.19 3.98
C ASP A 108 -9.93 11.44 2.90
N VAL A 109 -8.78 10.75 2.99
CA VAL A 109 -7.60 11.01 2.13
C VAL A 109 -7.00 9.75 1.50
N ALA A 110 -7.29 8.58 2.04
CA ALA A 110 -6.74 7.31 1.57
C ALA A 110 -7.82 6.39 1.01
N GLU A 111 -7.39 5.38 0.26
CA GLU A 111 -8.22 4.24 -0.14
C GLU A 111 -7.63 2.94 0.43
N LEU A 112 -8.47 2.14 1.07
CA LEU A 112 -8.10 0.82 1.60
C LEU A 112 -8.25 -0.24 0.50
N ILE A 113 -7.16 -0.92 0.16
CA ILE A 113 -7.14 -1.95 -0.88
C ILE A 113 -6.83 -3.32 -0.25
N PRO A 114 -7.83 -4.19 -0.05
CA PRO A 114 -7.59 -5.57 0.37
C PRO A 114 -7.17 -6.42 -0.84
N ILE A 115 -6.06 -7.16 -0.70
CA ILE A 115 -5.52 -7.99 -1.79
C ILE A 115 -5.43 -9.46 -1.36
N GLY A 116 -6.02 -10.34 -2.17
CA GLY A 116 -5.83 -11.78 -2.08
C GLY A 116 -4.84 -12.23 -3.16
N ILE A 117 -3.77 -12.91 -2.76
CA ILE A 117 -2.81 -13.51 -3.69
C ILE A 117 -3.07 -15.01 -3.68
N GLU A 118 -3.56 -15.54 -4.80
CA GLU A 118 -3.69 -16.97 -5.02
C GLU A 118 -2.39 -17.48 -5.67
N PHE A 119 -1.63 -18.30 -4.95
CA PHE A 119 -0.50 -19.01 -5.54
C PHE A 119 -1.04 -20.22 -6.29
N GLU A 120 -0.83 -20.27 -7.61
CA GLU A 120 -0.98 -21.53 -8.34
C GLU A 120 0.15 -22.46 -7.88
N GLU A 121 -0.18 -23.51 -7.11
CA GLU A 121 0.76 -24.61 -6.87
C GLU A 121 1.10 -25.21 -8.24
N GLU A 122 2.31 -24.98 -8.76
CA GLU A 122 2.82 -25.74 -9.91
C GLU A 122 2.81 -27.22 -9.50
N GLU A 123 1.83 -27.98 -10.02
CA GLU A 123 1.91 -29.43 -10.00
C GLU A 123 3.19 -29.81 -10.76
N GLU A 124 4.26 -30.15 -10.03
CA GLU A 124 5.40 -30.88 -10.56
C GLU A 124 4.85 -32.12 -11.26
N GLU A 125 4.75 -32.09 -12.59
CA GLU A 125 4.54 -33.29 -13.41
C GLU A 125 5.75 -34.22 -13.20
N LEU A 126 5.63 -35.14 -12.24
CA LEU A 126 6.57 -36.26 -12.00
C LEU A 126 6.50 -37.34 -13.08
#